data_AF-A0A941U0I0-F1
#
_entry.id   AF-A0A941U0I0-F1
#
_cell.length_a   1.000
_cell.length_b   1.000
_cell.length_c   1.000
_cell.angle_alpha   90.00
_cell.angle_beta   90.00
_cell.angle_gamma   90.00
#
_symmetry.space_group_name_H-M   'P 1'
#
loop_
_entity.id
_entity.type
_entity.pdbx_description
1 polymer ?
#
loop_
_entity_poly.entity_id
_entity_poly.type
_entity_poly.pdbx_seq_one_letter_code
_entity_poly.pdbx_strand_id
1 'polypeptide(L)'
;MNTPASRRSLGSDLQRVDAHVVKPHEYKELPELTDAMLARAVVSKGGRPRSSNPRQLISLRLPPEVIESWRSTGPGWQTRMAERLAKVPAPRAKRGA
;
A
#
# COMPACT_ATOMS: atom_id res chain seq x y z
N MET A 1 0.62 14.11 -13.82
CA MET A 1 1.79 14.49 -12.98
C MET A 1 2.22 13.23 -12.24
N ASN A 2 3.34 12.63 -12.65
CA ASN A 2 3.87 11.43 -12.02
C ASN A 2 4.48 11.81 -10.66
N THR A 3 4.08 11.10 -9.60
CA THR A 3 4.77 11.16 -8.31
C THR A 3 6.20 10.66 -8.51
N PRO A 4 7.25 11.39 -8.08
CA PRO A 4 8.62 10.89 -8.17
C PRO A 4 8.76 9.64 -7.31
N ALA A 5 9.44 8.62 -7.85
CA ALA A 5 9.76 7.41 -7.10
C ALA A 5 10.54 7.77 -5.84
N SER A 6 10.20 7.16 -4.70
CA SER A 6 10.91 7.36 -3.44
C SER A 6 12.40 7.08 -3.63
N ARG A 7 13.26 7.89 -2.99
CA ARG A 7 14.71 7.72 -3.02
C ARG A 7 15.04 6.30 -2.54
N ARG A 8 15.88 5.56 -3.29
CA ARG A 8 16.38 4.24 -2.87
C ARG A 8 17.02 4.38 -1.49
N SER A 9 16.32 3.93 -0.45
CA SER A 9 16.79 3.97 0.95
C SER A 9 17.66 2.77 1.29
N LEU A 10 17.74 1.80 0.39
CA LEU A 10 18.57 0.62 0.55
C LEU A 10 20.02 0.99 0.19
N GLY A 11 20.92 0.96 1.17
CA GLY A 11 22.36 1.17 0.97
C GLY A 11 23.07 0.03 0.25
N SER A 12 22.35 -1.07 -0.03
CA SER A 12 22.88 -2.22 -0.76
C SER A 12 22.93 -1.93 -2.26
N ASP A 13 24.06 -2.30 -2.87
CA ASP A 13 24.21 -2.33 -4.33
C ASP A 13 23.42 -3.51 -4.91
N LEU A 14 22.17 -3.25 -5.29
CA LEU A 14 21.27 -4.24 -5.88
C LEU A 14 21.74 -4.70 -7.27
N GLN A 15 22.42 -3.84 -8.05
CA GLN A 15 22.88 -4.23 -9.38
C GLN A 15 23.97 -5.30 -9.29
N ARG A 16 24.87 -5.19 -8.32
CA ARG A 16 25.89 -6.21 -8.06
C ARG A 16 25.28 -7.54 -7.60
N VAL A 17 24.25 -7.49 -6.75
CA VAL A 17 23.54 -8.70 -6.28
C VAL A 17 22.83 -9.39 -7.45
N ASP A 18 22.10 -8.62 -8.28
CA ASP A 18 21.36 -9.14 -9.42
C ASP A 18 22.28 -9.72 -10.51
N ALA A 19 23.52 -9.22 -10.63
CA ALA A 19 24.51 -9.74 -11.56
C ALA A 19 25.19 -11.04 -11.11
N HIS A 20 25.05 -11.44 -9.83
CA HIS A 20 25.70 -12.64 -9.31
C HIS A 20 24.97 -13.92 -9.73
N VAL A 21 25.69 -14.84 -10.38
CA VAL A 21 25.18 -16.17 -10.73
C VAL A 21 25.69 -17.17 -9.71
N VAL A 22 24.76 -17.77 -8.96
CA VAL A 22 25.07 -18.70 -7.88
C VAL A 22 25.77 -19.95 -8.44
N LYS A 23 26.92 -20.32 -7.86
CA LYS A 23 27.75 -21.45 -8.27
C LYS A 23 27.49 -22.68 -7.39
N PRO A 24 27.61 -23.91 -7.91
CA PRO A 24 27.36 -25.13 -7.13
C PRO A 24 28.20 -25.29 -5.85
N HIS A 25 29.44 -24.79 -5.83
CA HIS A 25 30.29 -24.90 -4.64
C HIS A 25 29.79 -24.00 -3.49
N GLU A 26 29.08 -22.91 -3.78
CA GLU A 26 28.55 -21.98 -2.77
C GLU A 26 27.48 -22.66 -1.90
N TYR A 27 26.82 -23.69 -2.43
CA TYR A 27 25.85 -24.48 -1.66
C TYR A 27 26.51 -25.46 -0.69
N LYS A 28 27.76 -25.89 -0.94
CA LYS A 28 28.43 -26.90 -0.10
C LYS A 28 28.76 -26.39 1.29
N GLU A 29 28.89 -25.08 1.44
CA GLU A 29 29.22 -24.42 2.70
C GLU A 29 27.97 -24.02 3.50
N LEU A 30 26.77 -24.20 2.93
CA LEU A 30 25.54 -23.87 3.62
C LEU A 30 25.24 -24.89 4.73
N PRO A 31 24.80 -24.43 5.92
CA PRO A 31 24.39 -25.34 6.98
C PRO A 31 23.14 -26.12 6.58
N GLU A 32 23.07 -27.38 7.02
CA GLU A 32 21.88 -28.22 6.85
C GLU A 32 20.67 -27.64 7.59
N LEU A 33 19.50 -27.69 6.96
CA LEU A 33 18.26 -27.21 7.54
C LEU A 33 17.68 -28.26 8.49
N THR A 34 17.90 -28.08 9.79
CA THR A 34 17.46 -29.05 10.82
C THR A 34 16.00 -28.87 11.26
N ASP A 35 15.39 -29.94 11.77
CA ASP A 35 14.02 -29.90 12.32
C ASP A 35 13.90 -28.91 13.48
N ALA A 36 14.94 -28.78 14.31
CA ALA A 36 14.96 -27.80 15.40
C ALA A 36 14.91 -26.35 14.88
N MET A 37 15.51 -26.06 13.72
CA MET A 37 15.45 -24.75 13.08
C MET A 37 14.05 -24.47 12.53
N LEU A 38 13.38 -25.47 11.98
CA LEU A 38 12.00 -25.36 11.51
C LEU A 38 11.02 -25.19 12.68
N ALA A 39 11.19 -25.96 13.76
CA ALA A 39 10.32 -25.92 14.94
C ALA A 39 10.32 -24.54 15.63
N ARG A 40 11.44 -23.81 15.61
CA ARG A 40 11.54 -22.44 16.16
C ARG A 40 11.20 -21.33 15.16
N ALA A 41 10.94 -21.66 13.89
CA ALA A 41 10.72 -20.65 12.87
C ALA A 41 9.37 -19.95 13.07
N VAL A 42 9.37 -18.61 13.00
CA VAL A 42 8.13 -17.81 13.02
C VAL A 42 7.75 -17.47 11.60
N VAL A 43 6.59 -17.96 11.14
CA VAL A 43 6.04 -17.57 9.84
C VAL A 43 5.48 -16.16 9.95
N SER A 44 6.31 -15.17 9.62
CA SER A 44 5.80 -13.83 9.31
C SER A 44 5.28 -13.85 7.88
N LYS A 45 3.99 -13.54 7.69
CA LYS A 45 3.41 -13.36 6.34
C LYS A 45 4.04 -12.20 5.56
N GLY A 46 4.95 -11.44 6.17
CA GLY A 46 5.52 -10.23 5.60
C GLY A 46 4.44 -9.19 5.28
N GLY A 47 4.86 -8.09 4.66
CA GLY A 47 3.97 -7.02 4.21
C GLY A 47 3.88 -5.83 5.16
N ARG A 48 3.25 -4.76 4.67
CA ARG A 48 3.07 -3.52 5.43
C ARG A 48 2.11 -3.77 6.61
N PRO A 49 2.42 -3.26 7.82
CA PRO A 49 1.47 -3.28 8.93
C PRO A 49 0.11 -2.74 8.49
N ARG A 50 -0.97 -3.43 8.87
CA ARG A 50 -2.33 -2.97 8.56
C ARG A 50 -2.55 -1.61 9.22
N SER A 51 -3.03 -0.62 8.46
CA SER A 51 -3.43 0.67 9.03
C SER A 51 -4.57 0.46 10.03
N SER A 52 -4.54 1.16 11.16
CA SER A 52 -5.63 1.13 12.15
C SER A 52 -6.91 1.78 11.61
N ASN A 53 -6.78 2.75 10.71
CA ASN A 53 -7.91 3.44 10.08
C ASN A 53 -7.71 3.51 8.55
N PRO A 54 -7.93 2.40 7.82
CA PRO A 54 -7.86 2.40 6.37
C PRO A 54 -9.08 3.09 5.76
N ARG A 55 -8.89 3.80 4.64
CA ARG A 55 -10.02 4.31 3.85
C ARG A 55 -10.87 3.12 3.37
N GLN A 56 -12.17 3.19 3.56
CA GLN A 56 -13.09 2.16 3.09
C GLN A 56 -13.43 2.39 1.62
N LEU A 57 -13.28 1.36 0.80
CA LEU A 57 -13.73 1.39 -0.59
C LEU A 57 -15.25 1.18 -0.61
N ILE A 58 -15.98 2.20 -1.03
CA ILE A 58 -17.44 2.13 -1.19
C ILE A 58 -17.83 2.43 -2.63
N SER A 59 -18.93 1.82 -3.09
CA SER A 59 -19.57 2.17 -4.36
C SER A 59 -20.61 3.26 -4.11
N LEU A 60 -20.31 4.50 -4.48
CA LEU A 60 -21.19 5.65 -4.37
C LEU A 60 -21.60 6.12 -5.77
N ARG A 61 -22.90 6.28 -6.01
CA ARG A 61 -23.41 6.88 -7.24
C ARG A 61 -23.57 8.38 -7.05
N LEU A 62 -22.93 9.14 -7.92
CA LEU A 62 -23.03 10.60 -7.96
C LEU A 62 -23.50 11.02 -9.34
N PRO A 63 -24.22 12.15 -9.46
CA PRO A 63 -24.53 12.73 -10.77
C PRO A 63 -23.25 13.01 -11.58
N PRO A 64 -23.29 12.85 -12.92
CA PRO A 64 -22.13 13.01 -13.79
C PRO A 64 -21.50 14.41 -13.70
N GLU A 65 -22.31 15.47 -13.60
CA GLU A 65 -21.86 16.85 -13.50
C GLU A 65 -21.02 17.12 -12.24
N VAL A 66 -21.35 16.43 -11.14
CA VAL A 66 -20.56 16.50 -9.91
C VAL A 66 -19.19 15.85 -10.14
N ILE A 67 -19.16 14.69 -10.78
CA ILE A 67 -17.90 13.98 -11.06
C ILE A 67 -17.01 14.83 -11.99
N GLU A 68 -17.59 15.45 -13.02
CA GLU A 68 -16.87 16.30 -13.96
C GLU A 68 -16.30 17.55 -13.29
N SER A 69 -17.09 18.25 -12.48
CA SER A 69 -16.62 19.42 -11.74
C SER A 69 -15.46 19.10 -10.79
N TRP A 70 -15.44 17.92 -10.18
CA TRP A 70 -14.30 17.50 -9.36
C TRP A 70 -13.11 17.08 -10.23
N ARG A 71 -13.32 16.31 -11.31
CA ARG A 71 -12.24 15.91 -12.23
C ARG A 71 -11.52 17.11 -12.84
N SER A 72 -12.22 18.19 -13.16
CA SER A 72 -11.63 19.42 -13.71
C SER A 72 -10.66 20.10 -12.74
N THR A 73 -10.76 19.83 -11.43
CA THR A 73 -9.78 20.32 -10.43
C THR A 73 -8.41 19.64 -10.56
N GLY A 74 -8.27 18.64 -11.44
CA GLY A 74 -7.01 17.97 -11.75
C GLY A 74 -6.71 16.74 -10.88
N PRO A 75 -5.48 16.20 -10.95
CA PRO A 75 -5.07 15.02 -10.18
C PRO A 75 -5.33 15.17 -8.68
N GLY A 76 -5.72 14.07 -8.02
CA GLY A 76 -6.05 14.07 -6.59
C GLY A 76 -7.44 14.60 -6.23
N TRP A 77 -8.33 14.83 -7.21
CA TRP A 77 -9.68 15.33 -6.95
C TRP A 77 -10.48 14.44 -5.99
N GLN A 78 -10.30 13.12 -6.00
CA GLN A 78 -10.95 12.21 -5.06
C GLN A 78 -10.49 12.42 -3.61
N THR A 79 -9.22 12.76 -3.41
CA THR A 79 -8.68 13.10 -2.08
C THR A 79 -9.28 14.40 -1.60
N ARG A 80 -9.29 15.45 -2.43
CA ARG A 80 -9.94 16.73 -2.11
C ARG A 80 -11.43 16.58 -1.81
N MET A 81 -12.13 15.76 -2.58
CA MET A 81 -13.54 15.45 -2.35
C MET A 81 -13.75 14.79 -0.98
N ALA A 82 -12.94 13.79 -0.64
CA ALA A 82 -13.05 13.12 0.66
C ALA A 82 -12.72 14.04 1.83
N GLU A 83 -11.70 14.89 1.72
CA GLU A 83 -11.39 15.91 2.73
C GLU A 83 -12.53 16.91 2.92
N ARG A 84 -13.20 17.30 1.81
CA ARG A 84 -14.37 18.16 1.87
C ARG A 84 -15.52 17.47 2.59
N LEU A 85 -15.80 16.21 2.28
CA LEU A 85 -16.85 15.42 2.94
C LEU A 85 -16.57 15.21 4.43
N ALA A 86 -15.31 15.00 4.83
CA ALA A 86 -14.94 14.83 6.23
C ALA A 86 -15.17 16.09 7.09
N LYS A 87 -15.14 17.28 6.47
CA LYS A 87 -15.37 18.57 7.16
C LYS A 87 -16.85 18.91 7.27
N VAL A 88 -17.70 18.34 6.42
CA VAL A 88 -19.14 18.61 6.42
C VAL A 88 -19.82 17.66 7.40
N PRO A 89 -20.52 18.16 8.43
CA PRO A 89 -21.26 17.29 9.33
C PRO A 89 -22.34 16.55 8.55
N ALA A 90 -22.54 15.26 8.87
CA ALA A 90 -23.59 14.48 8.25
C ALA A 90 -24.95 15.16 8.49
N PRO A 91 -25.83 15.24 7.48
CA PRO A 91 -27.16 15.80 7.66
C PRO A 91 -27.89 15.04 8.76
N ARG A 92 -28.61 15.79 9.62
CA ARG A 92 -29.44 15.18 10.65
C ARG A 92 -30.48 14.30 9.97
N ALA A 93 -30.62 13.06 10.43
CA ALA A 93 -31.68 12.17 9.98
C ALA A 93 -33.02 12.90 10.13
N LYS A 94 -33.86 12.90 9.08
CA LYS A 94 -35.24 13.38 9.21
C LYS A 94 -35.92 12.50 10.27
N ARG A 95 -36.26 13.09 11.42
CA ARG A 95 -37.19 12.46 12.37
C ARG A 95 -38.52 12.34 11.62
N GLY A 96 -39.04 11.12 11.56
CA GLY A 96 -40.21 10.77 10.75
C GLY A 96 -41.42 11.65 11.06
N ALA A 97 -42.18 11.92 10.00
CA ALA A 97 -43.58 12.31 10.07
C ALA A 97 -44.44 11.03 10.10
#